data_AF-A0A2S6NEL9-F1
#
_entry.id   AF-A0A2S6NEL9-F1
#
_cell.length_a   1.000
_cell.length_b   1.000
_cell.length_c   1.000
_cell.angle_alpha   90.00
_cell.angle_beta   90.00
_cell.angle_gamma   90.00
#
_symmetry.space_group_name_H-M   'P 1'
#
loop_
_entity.id
_entity.type
_entity.pdbx_description
1 polymer ?
#
loop_
_entity_poly.entity_id
_entity_poly.type
_entity_poly.pdbx_seq_one_letter_code
_entity_poly.pdbx_strand_id
1 'polypeptide(L)' 'MTPGGPSITGLTEAEAKEFHGIFITSFIVFTVIAIVAHLLAWQWRPWLPAVTGYGTAMNDAVSFIHATISQLA' A
#
# COMPACT_ATOMS: atom_id res chain seq x y z
N MET A 1 -23.56 35.85 -8.76
CA MET A 1 -22.10 35.96 -9.00
C MET A 1 -21.58 37.02 -8.02
N THR A 2 -21.33 36.62 -6.78
CA THR A 2 -20.74 37.48 -5.74
C THR A 2 -19.27 37.07 -5.59
N PRO A 3 -18.31 37.97 -5.86
CA PRO A 3 -16.89 37.64 -5.77
C PRO A 3 -16.47 37.58 -4.30
N GLY A 4 -16.29 36.36 -3.75
CA GLY A 4 -15.45 36.13 -2.57
C GLY A 4 -16.06 36.40 -1.18
N GLY A 5 -17.13 35.69 -0.80
CA GLY A 5 -17.47 35.52 0.61
C GLY A 5 -16.66 34.35 1.23
N PRO A 6 -16.26 34.41 2.52
CA PRO A 6 -15.44 33.36 3.15
C PRO A 6 -16.09 31.98 3.03
N SER A 7 -15.28 30.99 2.69
CA SER A 7 -15.70 29.58 2.58
C SER A 7 -16.22 29.06 3.93
N ILE A 8 -16.92 27.91 3.94
CA ILE A 8 -17.48 27.31 5.17
C ILE A 8 -16.44 27.08 6.27
N THR A 9 -15.16 27.00 5.90
CA THR A 9 -14.01 26.82 6.80
C THR A 9 -13.37 28.13 7.24
N GLY A 10 -13.86 29.29 6.77
CA GLY A 10 -13.34 30.62 7.10
C GLY A 10 -12.04 31.00 6.41
N LEU A 11 -11.54 30.16 5.48
CA LEU A 11 -10.29 30.40 4.76
C LEU A 11 -10.54 31.10 3.44
N THR A 12 -9.63 32.02 3.09
CA THR A 12 -9.52 32.53 1.72
C THR A 12 -8.97 31.42 0.80
N GLU A 13 -9.25 31.52 -0.49
CA GLU A 13 -8.79 30.53 -1.48
C GLU A 13 -7.26 30.43 -1.54
N ALA A 14 -6.56 31.53 -1.23
CA ALA A 14 -5.11 31.58 -1.14
C ALA A 14 -4.57 30.79 0.06
N GLU A 15 -5.14 30.99 1.26
CA GLU A 15 -4.71 30.29 2.48
C GLU A 15 -4.98 28.78 2.39
N ALA A 16 -6.13 28.40 1.82
CA ALA A 16 -6.46 27.00 1.59
C ALA A 16 -5.43 26.31 0.69
N LYS A 17 -4.92 27.03 -0.33
CA LYS A 17 -3.93 26.50 -1.29
C LYS A 17 -2.53 26.38 -0.68
N GLU A 18 -2.16 27.30 0.20
CA GLU A 18 -0.90 27.24 0.94
C GLU A 18 -0.87 26.06 1.93
N PHE A 19 -1.94 25.88 2.71
CA PHE A 19 -2.09 24.71 3.58
C PHE A 19 -2.11 23.40 2.79
N HIS A 20 -2.83 23.37 1.66
CA HIS A 20 -2.90 22.18 0.82
C HIS A 20 -1.53 21.80 0.26
N GLY A 21 -0.70 22.80 -0.11
CA GLY A 21 0.67 22.56 -0.57
C GLY A 21 1.52 21.82 0.46
N ILE A 22 1.61 22.35 1.69
CA ILE A 22 2.44 21.73 2.75
C ILE A 22 1.89 20.36 3.19
N PHE A 23 0.55 20.20 3.19
CA PHE A 23 -0.10 18.93 3.49
C PHE A 23 0.25 17.86 2.46
N ILE A 24 0.14 18.17 1.16
CA ILE A 24 0.44 17.20 0.11
C ILE A 24 1.93 16.83 0.10
N THR A 25 2.84 17.79 0.30
CA THR A 25 4.27 17.49 0.38
C THR A 25 4.59 16.51 1.52
N SER A 26 4.10 16.78 2.73
CA SER A 26 4.33 15.88 3.88
C SER A 26 3.62 14.53 3.74
N PHE A 27 2.39 14.52 3.21
CA PHE A 27 1.64 13.31 2.93
C PHE A 27 2.39 12.39 1.95
N ILE A 28 2.92 12.93 0.84
CA ILE A 28 3.68 12.14 -0.14
C ILE A 28 4.91 11.51 0.51
N VAL A 29 5.70 12.28 1.27
CA VAL A 29 6.89 11.75 1.95
C VAL A 29 6.52 10.61 2.90
N PHE A 30 5.46 10.79 3.70
CA PHE A 30 4.95 9.75 4.59
C PHE A 30 4.48 8.51 3.81
N THR A 31 3.73 8.67 2.72
CA THR A 31 3.22 7.56 1.92
C THR A 31 4.36 6.75 1.29
N VAL A 32 5.42 7.40 0.81
CA VAL A 32 6.59 6.69 0.26
C VAL A 32 7.24 5.79 1.32
N ILE A 33 7.44 6.32 2.53
CA ILE A 33 7.99 5.55 3.66
C ILE A 33 7.04 4.39 4.01
N ALA A 34 5.74 4.65 4.08
CA ALA A 34 4.74 3.64 4.39
C ALA A 34 4.75 2.49 3.37
N ILE A 35 4.87 2.78 2.06
CA ILE A 35 4.96 1.74 1.02
C ILE A 35 6.16 0.82 1.28
N VAL A 36 7.34 1.38 1.54
CA VAL A 36 8.56 0.59 1.81
C VAL A 36 8.36 -0.30 3.04
N ALA A 37 7.80 0.24 4.12
CA ALA A 37 7.53 -0.52 5.34
C ALA A 37 6.53 -1.67 5.09
N HIS A 38 5.48 -1.46 4.29
CA HIS A 38 4.50 -2.50 3.98
C HIS A 38 5.06 -3.58 3.07
N LEU A 39 5.94 -3.24 2.12
CA LEU A 39 6.64 -4.23 1.31
C LEU A 39 7.55 -5.12 2.18
N LEU A 40 8.27 -4.53 3.14
CA LEU A 40 9.10 -5.29 4.06
C LEU A 40 8.26 -6.19 4.98
N ALA A 41 7.15 -5.67 5.51
CA ALA A 41 6.21 -6.45 6.30
C ALA A 41 5.59 -7.60 5.49
N TRP A 42 5.33 -7.38 4.19
CA TRP A 42 4.84 -8.41 3.29
C TRP A 42 5.86 -9.51 3.06
N GLN A 43 7.14 -9.16 2.93
CA GLN A 43 8.23 -10.14 2.81
C GLN A 43 8.37 -10.97 4.09
N TRP A 44 8.19 -10.36 5.27
CA TRP A 44 8.25 -11.08 6.54
C TRP A 44 7.05 -12.01 6.77
N ARG A 45 5.83 -11.52 6.53
CA ARG A 45 4.61 -12.30 6.74
C ARG A 45 3.53 -11.88 5.73
N PRO A 46 3.48 -12.53 4.55
CA PRO A 46 2.52 -12.18 3.52
C PRO A 46 1.10 -12.44 4.02
N TRP A 47 0.24 -11.42 3.95
CA TRP A 47 -1.09 -11.47 4.53
C TRP A 47 -2.21 -11.72 3.51
N LEU A 48 -1.93 -11.65 2.20
CA LEU A 48 -2.89 -12.12 1.18
C LEU A 48 -2.57 -13.57 0.80
N PRO A 49 -3.35 -14.54 1.30
CA PRO A 49 -3.23 -15.93 0.87
C PRO A 49 -3.74 -16.10 -0.56
N ALA A 50 -3.20 -17.10 -1.27
CA ALA A 50 -3.79 -17.55 -2.53
C ALA A 50 -5.17 -18.19 -2.28
N VAL A 51 -5.92 -18.51 -3.34
CA VAL A 51 -7.24 -19.17 -3.27
C VAL A 51 -7.22 -20.50 -2.48
N THR A 52 -6.04 -21.07 -2.27
CA THR A 52 -5.76 -22.28 -1.48
C THR A 52 -5.38 -22.03 -0.01
N GLY A 53 -5.42 -20.78 0.48
CA GLY A 53 -5.19 -20.39 1.88
C GLY A 53 -3.75 -19.96 2.21
N TYR A 54 -3.46 -19.72 3.50
CA TYR A 54 -2.14 -19.27 4.00
C TYR A 54 -1.03 -20.35 3.91
N GLY A 55 -1.36 -21.54 3.41
CA GLY A 55 -0.43 -22.67 3.28
C GLY A 55 0.45 -22.64 2.02
N THR A 56 0.54 -21.51 1.31
CA THR A 56 1.26 -21.41 0.01
C THR A 56 2.69 -21.91 0.10
N ALA A 57 3.45 -21.55 1.15
CA ALA A 57 4.82 -22.01 1.33
C ALA A 57 4.95 -23.54 1.48
N MET A 58 3.97 -24.21 2.11
CA MET A 58 3.98 -25.66 2.28
C MET A 58 3.50 -26.38 1.01
N ASN A 59 2.54 -25.79 0.30
CA ASN A 59 2.03 -26.30 -0.97
C ASN A 59 3.09 -26.21 -2.08
N ASP A 60 3.87 -25.13 -2.12
CA ASP A 60 4.98 -24.94 -3.06
C ASP A 60 6.06 -26.02 -2.85
N ALA A 61 6.43 -26.29 -1.59
CA ALA A 61 7.38 -27.35 -1.26
C ALA A 61 6.87 -28.75 -1.66
N VAL A 62 5.60 -29.06 -1.42
CA VAL A 62 4.98 -30.35 -1.81
C VAL A 62 4.93 -30.50 -3.33
N SER A 63 4.61 -29.44 -4.07
CA SER A 63 4.58 -29.46 -5.54
C SER A 63 5.97 -29.70 -6.16
N PHE A 64 7.00 -29.08 -5.59
CA PHE A 64 8.40 -29.29 -6.00
C PHE A 64 8.85 -30.74 -5.76
N ILE A 65 8.52 -31.31 -4.59
CA ILE A 65 8.83 -32.71 -4.27
C ILE A 65 8.10 -33.64 -5.24
N HIS A 66 6.81 -33.39 -5.51
CA HIS A 66 6.04 -34.20 -6.45
C HIS A 66 6.62 -34.14 -7.88
N ALA A 67 7.02 -32.96 -8.33
CA ALA A 67 7.66 -32.78 -9.63
C ALA A 67 9.00 -33.54 -9.70
N THR A 68 9.81 -33.49 -8.64
CA THR A 68 11.11 -34.16 -8.59
C THR A 68 10.97 -35.69 -8.58
N ILE A 69 10.03 -36.24 -7.80
CA ILE A 69 9.77 -37.69 -7.77
C ILE A 69 9.23 -38.17 -9.13
N SER A 70 8.40 -37.37 -9.79
CA SER A 70 7.86 -37.71 -11.12
C SER A 70 8.92 -37.70 -12.24
N GLN A 71 10.07 -37.04 -12.03
CA GLN A 71 11.20 -37.10 -12.98
C GLN A 71 12.09 -38.32 -12.75
N LEU A 72 11.91 -39.02 -11.62
CA LEU A 72 12.71 -40.20 -11.22
C LEU A 72 11.94 -41.52 -11.39
N ALA A 73 10.66 -41.47 -11.76
CA ALA A 73 9.81 -42.63 -12.08
C ALA A 73 9.64 -42.75 -13.60
#